data_AF-A0A0D5BZR2-F1
#
_entry.id   AF-A0A0D5BZR2-F1
#
_cell.length_a   1.000
_cell.length_b   1.000
_cell.length_c   1.000
_cell.angle_alpha   90.00
_cell.angle_beta   90.00
_cell.angle_gamma   90.00
#
_symmetry.space_group_name_H-M   'P 1'
#
loop_
_entity.id
_entity.type
_entity.pdbx_description
1 polymer ?
#
loop_
_entity_poly.entity_id
_entity_poly.type
_entity_poly.pdbx_seq_one_letter_code
_entity_poly.pdbx_strand_id
1 'polypeptide(L)'
;MTDRDFKLQQIIEENPGIQFREIMRSSGLKNGVLSHYLGKLEKNGIIKVIRGPRQARFYPPRITEEESIVIKALRKQTPRDLLLALIKEDGLEFSQLVKEVGKSPSTVSLYLSKIVDDGLVEIKLVRLKKRYYIKAKELIDKLVEDYRPNSIEKPTSGFEDIINSL
;
A
#
# COMPACT_ATOMS: atom_id res chain seq x y z
N MET A 1 21.64 -19.21 4.87
CA MET A 1 20.67 -18.16 5.27
C MET A 1 20.62 -18.16 6.79
N THR A 2 20.80 -17.02 7.47
CA THR A 2 20.73 -16.95 8.95
C THR A 2 19.27 -16.91 9.41
N ASP A 3 18.97 -17.36 10.63
CA ASP A 3 17.61 -17.26 11.23
C ASP A 3 17.02 -15.83 11.14
N ARG A 4 17.88 -14.82 11.33
CA ARG A 4 17.53 -13.40 11.16
C ARG A 4 17.21 -13.00 9.72
N ASP A 5 17.88 -13.60 8.73
CA ASP A 5 17.60 -13.31 7.30
C ASP A 5 16.18 -13.78 6.97
N PHE A 6 15.84 -15.00 7.41
CA PHE A 6 14.52 -15.60 7.21
C PHE A 6 13.42 -14.81 7.93
N LYS A 7 13.63 -14.45 9.20
CA LYS A 7 12.66 -13.63 9.96
C LYS A 7 12.40 -12.27 9.29
N LEU A 8 13.43 -11.60 8.79
CA LEU A 8 13.26 -10.32 8.09
C LEU A 8 12.55 -10.46 6.75
N GLN A 9 12.85 -11.55 6.02
CA GLN A 9 12.15 -11.88 4.80
C GLN A 9 10.65 -12.10 5.08
N GLN A 10 10.29 -12.91 6.08
CA GLN A 10 8.89 -13.15 6.47
C GLN A 10 8.16 -11.85 6.84
N ILE A 11 8.79 -10.98 7.64
CA ILE A 11 8.18 -9.69 8.00
C ILE A 11 7.84 -8.86 6.75
N ILE A 12 8.73 -8.83 5.75
CA ILE A 12 8.52 -8.08 4.51
C ILE A 12 7.49 -8.77 3.60
N GLU A 13 7.49 -10.10 3.60
CA GLU A 13 6.55 -10.95 2.89
C GLU A 13 5.12 -10.71 3.34
N GLU A 14 4.89 -10.69 4.65
CA GLU A 14 3.59 -10.43 5.27
C GLU A 14 3.21 -8.94 5.21
N ASN A 15 4.19 -8.04 5.07
CA ASN A 15 3.98 -6.60 5.08
C ASN A 15 4.62 -5.90 3.88
N PRO A 16 4.13 -6.12 2.64
CA PRO A 16 4.63 -5.41 1.46
C PRO A 16 4.59 -3.90 1.65
N GLY A 17 5.66 -3.20 1.29
CA GLY A 17 5.78 -1.75 1.42
C GLY A 17 6.07 -1.25 2.84
N ILE A 18 6.43 -2.14 3.77
CA ILE A 18 6.83 -1.80 5.14
C ILE A 18 8.04 -0.86 5.15
N GLN A 19 8.07 0.08 6.10
CA GLN A 19 9.18 1.02 6.29
C GLN A 19 10.26 0.46 7.20
N PHE A 20 11.48 0.96 7.07
CA PHE A 20 12.63 0.56 7.89
C PHE A 20 12.32 0.59 9.41
N ARG A 21 11.66 1.66 9.88
CA ARG A 21 11.28 1.82 11.30
C ARG A 21 10.22 0.81 11.75
N GLU A 22 9.34 0.38 10.85
CA GLU A 22 8.35 -0.65 11.13
C GLU A 22 9.03 -2.02 11.24
N ILE A 23 9.92 -2.37 10.30
CA ILE A 23 10.71 -3.60 10.37
C ILE A 23 11.54 -3.65 11.66
N MET A 24 12.15 -2.52 12.06
CA MET A 24 12.91 -2.41 13.29
C MET A 24 12.07 -2.74 14.53
N ARG A 25 10.85 -2.20 14.60
CA ARG A 25 9.92 -2.47 15.72
C ARG A 25 9.50 -3.95 15.74
N SER A 26 9.18 -4.54 14.59
CA SER A 26 8.73 -5.94 14.52
C SER A 26 9.87 -6.95 14.73
N SER A 27 11.09 -6.62 14.29
CA SER A 27 12.25 -7.52 14.41
C SER A 27 13.00 -7.38 15.75
N GLY A 28 12.90 -6.23 16.42
CA GLY A 28 13.66 -5.90 17.64
C GLY A 28 15.14 -5.57 17.37
N LEU A 29 15.55 -5.46 16.10
CA LEU A 29 16.95 -5.21 15.73
C LEU A 29 17.32 -3.74 15.84
N LYS A 30 18.59 -3.45 16.16
CA LYS A 30 19.14 -2.08 16.11
C LYS A 30 19.45 -1.65 14.67
N ASN A 31 19.45 -0.33 14.42
CA ASN A 31 19.70 0.31 13.12
C ASN A 31 20.81 -0.35 12.29
N GLY A 32 22.04 -0.43 12.82
CA GLY A 32 23.20 -0.94 12.06
C GLY A 32 23.06 -2.40 11.65
N VAL A 33 22.54 -3.23 12.57
CA VAL A 33 22.31 -4.65 12.33
C VAL A 33 21.22 -4.85 11.29
N LEU A 34 20.10 -4.13 11.41
CA LEU A 34 19.02 -4.20 10.45
C LEU A 34 19.46 -3.74 9.05
N SER A 35 20.20 -2.63 8.96
CA SER A 35 20.74 -2.12 7.69
C SER A 35 21.65 -3.14 7.00
N HIS A 36 22.53 -3.80 7.76
CA HIS A 36 23.40 -4.84 7.23
C HIS A 36 22.60 -6.00 6.62
N TYR A 37 21.62 -6.53 7.36
CA TYR A 37 20.81 -7.64 6.87
C TYR A 37 19.92 -7.25 5.69
N LEU A 38 19.23 -6.10 5.74
CA LEU A 38 18.40 -5.64 4.62
C LEU A 38 19.24 -5.37 3.37
N GLY A 39 20.42 -4.79 3.50
CA GLY A 39 21.33 -4.57 2.38
C GLY A 39 21.83 -5.89 1.77
N LYS A 40 22.08 -6.92 2.60
CA LYS A 40 22.42 -8.27 2.14
C LYS A 40 21.25 -8.92 1.39
N LEU A 41 20.04 -8.84 1.93
CA LEU A 41 18.83 -9.38 1.29
C LEU A 41 18.53 -8.70 -0.05
N GLU A 42 18.69 -7.37 -0.11
CA GLU A 42 18.52 -6.58 -1.35
C GLU A 42 19.54 -7.00 -2.41
N LYS A 43 20.83 -7.09 -2.05
CA LYS A 43 21.90 -7.52 -2.95
C LYS A 43 21.69 -8.93 -3.52
N ASN A 44 21.07 -9.81 -2.73
CA ASN A 44 20.78 -11.17 -3.12
C ASN A 44 19.45 -11.30 -3.89
N GLY A 45 18.74 -10.20 -4.15
CA GLY A 45 17.45 -10.22 -4.85
C GLY A 45 16.31 -10.85 -4.05
N ILE A 46 16.50 -11.07 -2.75
CA ILE A 46 15.49 -11.68 -1.86
C ILE A 46 14.41 -10.66 -1.50
N ILE A 47 14.74 -9.37 -1.51
CA ILE A 47 13.80 -8.27 -1.28
C ILE A 47 14.02 -7.16 -2.30
N LYS A 48 12.97 -6.40 -2.58
CA LYS A 48 12.99 -5.19 -3.40
C LYS A 48 12.89 -3.96 -2.50
N VAL A 49 13.69 -2.93 -2.78
CA VAL A 49 13.67 -1.67 -2.02
C VAL A 49 13.34 -0.51 -2.95
N ILE A 50 12.27 0.20 -2.66
CA ILE A 50 11.90 1.43 -3.36
C ILE A 50 12.23 2.61 -2.46
N ARG A 51 13.20 3.42 -2.89
CA ARG A 51 13.67 4.60 -2.16
C ARG A 51 12.84 5.81 -2.58
N GLY A 52 11.94 6.26 -1.70
CA GLY A 52 11.18 7.49 -1.91
C GLY A 52 11.85 8.72 -1.28
N PRO A 53 11.33 9.94 -1.54
CA PRO A 53 11.95 11.19 -1.10
C PRO A 53 12.03 11.37 0.42
N ARG A 54 11.22 10.64 1.20
CA ARG A 54 11.27 10.69 2.68
C ARG A 54 11.76 9.39 3.32
N GLN A 55 11.32 8.25 2.80
CA GLN A 55 11.58 6.95 3.41
C GLN A 55 11.64 5.86 2.34
N ALA A 56 12.53 4.89 2.56
CA ALA A 56 12.56 3.65 1.80
C ALA A 56 11.42 2.72 2.25
N ARG A 57 10.89 1.96 1.28
CA ARG A 57 9.92 0.89 1.49
C ARG A 57 10.47 -0.41 0.96
N PHE A 58 10.19 -1.49 1.70
CA PHE A 58 10.68 -2.83 1.42
C PHE A 58 9.52 -3.69 0.94
N TYR A 59 9.75 -4.47 -0.10
CA TYR A 59 8.74 -5.29 -0.76
C TYR A 59 9.29 -6.69 -1.04
N PRO A 60 8.43 -7.70 -1.15
CA PRO A 60 8.78 -8.96 -1.77
C PRO A 60 9.26 -8.77 -3.21
N PRO A 61 10.15 -9.63 -3.72
CA PRO A 61 10.74 -9.46 -5.04
C PRO A 61 9.73 -9.66 -6.18
N ARG A 62 8.63 -10.39 -5.91
CA ARG A 62 7.54 -10.59 -6.86
C ARG A 62 6.67 -9.35 -7.12
N ILE A 63 6.71 -8.36 -6.21
CA ILE A 63 5.85 -7.18 -6.32
C ILE A 63 6.29 -6.29 -7.47
N THR A 64 5.38 -6.09 -8.42
CA THR A 64 5.59 -5.22 -9.58
C THR A 64 5.65 -3.75 -9.17
N GLU A 65 6.12 -2.89 -10.06
CA GLU A 65 6.12 -1.45 -9.78
C GLU A 65 4.70 -0.89 -9.63
N GLU A 66 3.76 -1.34 -10.45
CA GLU A 66 2.35 -0.94 -10.38
C GLU A 66 1.71 -1.37 -9.05
N GLU A 67 1.90 -2.63 -8.65
CA GLU A 67 1.44 -3.14 -7.36
C GLU A 67 2.06 -2.35 -6.20
N SER A 68 3.33 -1.96 -6.31
CA SER A 68 4.00 -1.18 -5.26
C SER A 68 3.37 0.20 -5.03
N ILE A 69 2.82 0.81 -6.08
CA ILE A 69 2.09 2.09 -6.04
C ILE A 69 0.74 1.90 -5.34
N VAL A 70 0.00 0.86 -5.72
CA VAL A 70 -1.28 0.48 -5.08
C VAL A 70 -1.08 0.21 -3.59
N ILE A 71 -0.12 -0.66 -3.23
CA ILE A 71 0.23 -1.00 -1.84
C ILE A 71 0.59 0.27 -1.04
N LYS A 72 1.36 1.18 -1.63
CA LYS A 72 1.74 2.45 -1.00
C LYS A 72 0.53 3.34 -0.72
N ALA A 73 -0.47 3.36 -1.60
CA ALA A 73 -1.72 4.09 -1.40
C ALA A 73 -2.59 3.44 -0.31
N LEU A 74 -2.81 2.12 -0.38
CA LEU A 74 -3.60 1.36 0.60
C LEU A 74 -3.04 1.45 2.04
N ARG A 75 -1.72 1.58 2.19
CA ARG A 75 -1.07 1.83 3.49
C ARG A 75 -1.34 3.20 4.11
N LYS A 76 -1.94 4.13 3.38
CA LYS A 76 -2.32 5.45 3.90
C LYS A 76 -3.83 5.52 4.02
N GLN A 77 -4.31 5.86 5.22
CA GLN A 77 -5.73 5.91 5.54
C GLN A 77 -6.54 6.68 4.49
N THR A 78 -6.25 7.96 4.25
CA THR A 78 -7.06 8.77 3.34
C THR A 78 -7.05 8.28 1.89
N PRO A 79 -5.89 7.98 1.25
CA PRO A 79 -5.89 7.36 -0.07
C PRO A 79 -6.64 6.02 -0.12
N ARG A 80 -6.50 5.17 0.90
CA ARG A 80 -7.25 3.91 0.98
C ARG A 80 -8.75 4.15 1.00
N ASP A 81 -9.22 5.03 1.87
CA ASP A 81 -10.65 5.33 2.01
C ASP A 81 -11.23 5.90 0.69
N LEU A 82 -10.44 6.69 -0.05
CA LEU A 82 -10.81 7.19 -1.38
C LEU A 82 -10.92 6.06 -2.42
N LEU A 83 -9.94 5.16 -2.46
CA LEU A 83 -9.98 4.00 -3.35
C LEU A 83 -11.17 3.10 -3.02
N LEU A 84 -11.44 2.85 -1.75
CA LEU A 84 -12.59 2.08 -1.28
C LEU A 84 -13.93 2.69 -1.68
N ALA A 85 -14.08 4.00 -1.53
CA ALA A 85 -15.27 4.70 -1.97
C ALA A 85 -15.52 4.47 -3.48
N LEU A 86 -14.47 4.52 -4.29
CA LEU A 86 -14.54 4.30 -5.75
C LEU A 86 -14.72 2.83 -6.15
N ILE A 87 -14.24 1.87 -5.34
CA ILE A 87 -14.50 0.44 -5.55
C ILE A 87 -15.98 0.13 -5.32
N LYS A 88 -16.55 0.70 -4.24
CA LYS A 88 -17.94 0.51 -3.86
C LYS A 88 -18.91 1.17 -4.84
N GLU A 89 -18.64 2.41 -5.22
CA GLU A 89 -19.40 3.15 -6.21
C GLU A 89 -18.44 3.93 -7.11
N ASP A 90 -18.36 3.54 -8.37
CA ASP A 90 -17.46 4.19 -9.32
C ASP A 90 -18.06 5.47 -9.90
N GLY A 91 -17.22 6.41 -10.37
CA GLY A 91 -17.69 7.63 -11.01
C GLY A 91 -18.24 8.70 -10.05
N LEU A 92 -17.73 8.76 -8.82
CA LEU A 92 -18.14 9.73 -7.81
C LEU A 92 -17.69 11.16 -8.14
N GLU A 93 -18.47 12.14 -7.71
CA GLU A 93 -18.09 13.56 -7.69
C GLU A 93 -17.21 13.86 -6.47
N PHE A 94 -16.42 14.94 -6.54
CA PHE A 94 -15.54 15.36 -5.44
C PHE A 94 -16.28 15.52 -4.10
N SER A 95 -17.48 16.13 -4.12
CA SER A 95 -18.30 16.33 -2.92
C SER A 95 -18.77 15.02 -2.30
N GLN A 96 -19.03 14.00 -3.11
CA GLN A 96 -19.40 12.65 -2.65
C GLN A 96 -18.20 11.97 -1.98
N LEU A 97 -17.02 12.07 -2.59
CA LEU A 97 -15.78 11.55 -2.00
C LEU A 97 -15.45 12.21 -0.66
N VAL A 98 -15.63 13.54 -0.54
CA VAL A 98 -15.45 14.26 0.73
C VAL A 98 -16.41 13.72 1.80
N LYS A 99 -17.67 13.48 1.43
CA LYS A 99 -18.69 12.97 2.35
C LYS A 99 -18.40 11.54 2.79
N GLU A 100 -18.04 10.64 1.87
CA GLU A 100 -17.79 9.22 2.17
C GLU A 100 -16.54 9.06 3.05
N VAL A 101 -15.46 9.80 2.75
CA VAL A 101 -14.18 9.67 3.45
C VAL A 101 -14.15 10.46 4.78
N GLY A 102 -15.06 11.42 4.98
CA GLY A 102 -15.18 12.18 6.22
C GLY A 102 -13.94 13.02 6.58
N LYS A 103 -13.17 13.44 5.57
CA LYS A 103 -11.99 14.32 5.72
C LYS A 103 -12.27 15.70 5.16
N SER A 104 -11.45 16.69 5.53
CA SER A 104 -11.60 18.04 4.99
C SER A 104 -11.45 18.06 3.46
N PRO A 105 -12.15 18.96 2.74
CA PRO A 105 -12.01 19.09 1.29
C PRO A 105 -10.56 19.28 0.84
N SER A 106 -9.76 20.06 1.57
CA SER A 106 -8.33 20.25 1.28
C SER A 106 -7.53 18.96 1.37
N THR A 107 -7.80 18.13 2.38
CA THR A 107 -7.15 16.82 2.55
C THR A 107 -7.53 15.89 1.42
N VAL A 108 -8.83 15.82 1.07
CA VAL A 108 -9.31 14.99 -0.03
C VAL A 108 -8.71 15.45 -1.35
N SER A 109 -8.69 16.76 -1.63
CA SER A 109 -8.08 17.29 -2.85
C SER A 109 -6.61 16.90 -2.98
N LEU A 110 -5.83 17.03 -1.90
CA LEU A 110 -4.41 16.69 -1.89
C LEU A 110 -4.19 15.21 -2.22
N TYR A 111 -4.89 14.32 -1.54
CA TYR A 111 -4.70 12.88 -1.72
C TYR A 111 -5.35 12.36 -3.00
N LEU A 112 -6.46 12.95 -3.44
CA LEU A 112 -7.13 12.60 -4.69
C LEU A 112 -6.27 12.99 -5.90
N SER A 113 -5.69 14.19 -5.91
CA SER A 113 -4.72 14.58 -6.95
C SER A 113 -3.57 13.57 -7.01
N LYS A 114 -3.04 13.18 -5.84
CA LYS A 114 -1.94 12.24 -5.78
C LYS A 114 -2.29 10.85 -6.33
N ILE A 115 -3.45 10.29 -6.00
CA ILE A 115 -3.84 8.97 -6.54
C ILE A 115 -4.22 9.02 -8.02
N VAL A 116 -4.60 10.20 -8.54
CA VAL A 116 -4.75 10.45 -9.98
C VAL A 116 -3.37 10.51 -10.66
N ASP A 117 -2.42 11.25 -10.08
CA ASP A 117 -1.05 11.37 -10.58
C ASP A 117 -0.32 10.01 -10.54
N ASP A 118 -0.58 9.20 -9.51
CA ASP A 118 -0.10 7.82 -9.35
C ASP A 118 -0.84 6.84 -10.30
N GLY A 119 -1.80 7.32 -11.13
CA GLY A 119 -2.50 6.52 -12.16
C GLY A 119 -3.57 5.56 -11.64
N LEU A 120 -3.89 5.61 -10.33
CA LEU A 120 -4.84 4.69 -9.68
C LEU A 120 -6.30 5.08 -9.94
N VAL A 121 -6.54 6.36 -10.22
CA VAL A 121 -7.84 6.96 -10.48
C VAL A 121 -7.75 7.83 -11.72
N GLU A 122 -8.78 7.83 -12.56
CA GLU A 122 -8.90 8.74 -13.68
C GLU A 122 -10.02 9.76 -13.48
N ILE A 123 -9.87 10.91 -14.13
CA ILE A 123 -10.87 11.97 -14.11
C ILE A 123 -11.55 12.01 -15.48
N LYS A 124 -12.88 11.94 -15.50
CA LYS A 124 -13.69 12.18 -16.71
C LYS A 124 -14.66 13.32 -16.48
N LEU A 125 -14.94 14.08 -17.54
CA LEU A 125 -15.98 15.11 -17.53
C LEU A 125 -17.28 14.48 -18.03
N VAL A 126 -18.27 14.36 -17.15
CA VAL A 126 -19.60 13.81 -17.47
C VAL A 126 -20.64 14.85 -17.13
N ARG A 127 -21.42 15.27 -18.13
CA ARG A 127 -22.44 16.34 -17.98
C ARG A 127 -21.85 17.61 -17.33
N LEU A 128 -20.69 18.04 -17.81
CA LEU A 128 -19.93 19.22 -17.32
C LEU A 128 -19.41 19.12 -15.87
N LYS A 129 -19.51 17.94 -15.23
CA LYS A 129 -18.97 17.71 -13.89
C LYS A 129 -17.78 16.76 -13.93
N LYS A 130 -16.76 17.03 -13.10
CA LYS A 130 -15.63 16.13 -12.90
C LYS A 130 -16.09 14.94 -12.07
N ARG A 131 -15.86 13.74 -12.61
CA ARG A 131 -16.11 12.46 -11.95
C ARG A 131 -14.83 11.64 -11.92
N TYR A 132 -14.65 10.90 -10.84
CA TYR A 132 -13.46 10.12 -10.56
C TYR A 132 -13.78 8.65 -10.73
N TYR A 133 -12.95 7.94 -11.48
CA TYR A 133 -13.14 6.53 -11.79
C TYR A 133 -11.93 5.71 -11.37
N ILE A 134 -12.13 4.54 -10.77
CA ILE A 134 -11.03 3.69 -10.37
C ILE A 134 -10.41 2.97 -11.57
N LYS A 135 -9.08 3.05 -11.71
CA LYS A 135 -8.33 2.27 -12.70
C LYS A 135 -7.66 1.05 -12.09
N ALA A 136 -7.26 1.14 -10.83
CA ALA A 136 -6.48 0.10 -10.16
C ALA A 136 -7.32 -1.09 -9.65
N LYS A 137 -8.58 -1.24 -10.08
CA LYS A 137 -9.50 -2.24 -9.52
C LYS A 137 -8.95 -3.66 -9.64
N GLU A 138 -8.53 -4.07 -10.84
CA GLU A 138 -7.99 -5.40 -11.10
C GLU A 138 -6.71 -5.68 -10.27
N LEU A 139 -5.83 -4.68 -10.13
CA LEU A 139 -4.63 -4.79 -9.30
C LEU A 139 -4.96 -4.92 -7.81
N ILE A 140 -5.98 -4.21 -7.34
CA ILE A 140 -6.45 -4.30 -5.95
C ILE A 140 -7.06 -5.68 -5.72
N ASP A 141 -7.93 -6.16 -6.61
CA ASP A 141 -8.56 -7.48 -6.51
C ASP A 141 -7.50 -8.58 -6.46
N LYS A 142 -6.49 -8.52 -7.33
CA LYS A 142 -5.34 -9.44 -7.30
C LYS A 142 -4.58 -9.38 -5.97
N LEU A 143 -4.28 -8.19 -5.46
CA LEU A 143 -3.60 -8.04 -4.17
C LEU A 143 -4.46 -8.54 -3.01
N VAL A 144 -5.78 -8.41 -3.09
CA VAL A 144 -6.68 -9.01 -2.12
C VAL A 144 -6.54 -10.53 -2.18
N GLU A 145 -6.59 -11.15 -3.36
CA GLU A 145 -6.42 -12.61 -3.51
C GLU A 145 -5.07 -13.11 -2.98
N ASP A 146 -3.97 -12.42 -3.31
CA ASP A 146 -2.61 -12.81 -2.92
C ASP A 146 -2.35 -12.72 -1.41
N TYR A 147 -3.06 -11.82 -0.70
CA TYR A 147 -2.82 -11.52 0.72
C TYR A 147 -4.02 -11.78 1.62
N ARG A 148 -5.14 -12.33 1.10
CA ARG A 148 -6.26 -12.74 1.95
C ARG A 148 -5.82 -13.95 2.78
N PRO A 149 -5.90 -13.90 4.11
CA PRO A 149 -5.57 -15.07 4.90
C PRO A 149 -6.59 -16.18 4.62
N ASN A 150 -6.11 -17.41 4.46
CA ASN A 150 -6.93 -18.62 4.55
C ASN A 150 -7.42 -18.79 6.01
N SER A 151 -8.41 -18.00 6.41
CA SER A 151 -9.38 -18.12 7.53
C SER A 151 -9.00 -18.78 8.89
N ILE A 152 -7.74 -19.08 9.24
CA ILE A 152 -7.43 -19.84 10.47
C ILE A 152 -6.44 -19.13 11.41
N GLU A 153 -5.66 -18.16 10.94
CA GLU A 153 -4.70 -17.45 11.80
C GLU A 153 -5.16 -16.03 12.12
N LYS A 154 -5.02 -15.64 13.39
CA LYS A 154 -5.27 -14.26 13.84
C LYS A 154 -4.45 -13.30 12.97
N PRO A 155 -5.01 -12.16 12.54
CA PRO A 155 -4.26 -11.18 11.75
C PRO A 155 -3.05 -10.74 12.57
N THR A 156 -1.87 -11.11 12.09
CA THR A 156 -0.59 -10.82 12.77
C THR A 156 0.14 -9.69 12.04
N SER A 157 -0.29 -9.35 10.81
CA SER A 157 0.34 -8.36 9.95
C SER A 157 -0.57 -7.15 9.69
N GLY A 158 0.01 -5.96 9.74
CA GLY A 158 -0.73 -4.71 9.53
C GLY A 158 -1.15 -4.48 8.08
N PHE A 159 -0.66 -5.27 7.13
CA PHE A 159 -1.11 -5.22 5.73
C PHE A 159 -2.33 -6.12 5.49
N GLU A 160 -2.43 -7.29 6.12
CA GLU A 160 -3.65 -8.10 6.10
C GLU A 160 -4.85 -7.35 6.66
N ASP A 161 -4.70 -6.61 7.76
CA ASP A 161 -5.77 -5.76 8.30
C ASP A 161 -6.26 -4.73 7.28
N ILE A 162 -5.34 -4.21 6.46
CA ILE A 162 -5.69 -3.29 5.38
C ILE A 162 -6.49 -4.02 4.30
N ILE A 163 -6.01 -5.18 3.86
CA ILE A 163 -6.66 -5.99 2.81
C ILE A 163 -8.04 -6.50 3.27
N ASN A 164 -8.17 -6.95 4.51
CA ASN A 164 -9.43 -7.42 5.08
C ASN A 164 -10.45 -6.29 5.30
N SER A 165 -10.00 -5.03 5.29
CA SER A 165 -10.89 -3.86 5.35
C SER A 165 -11.39 -3.40 3.97
N LEU A 166 -10.92 -4.03 2.89
CA LEU A 166 -11.39 -3.80 1.52
C LEU A 166 -12.53 -4.76 1.15
#